data_AF-A0A1E7IY58-F1
#
_entry.id   AF-A0A1E7IY58-F1
#
_cell.length_a   1.000
_cell.length_b   1.000
_cell.length_c   1.000
_cell.angle_alpha   90.00
_cell.angle_beta   90.00
_cell.angle_gamma   90.00
#
_symmetry.space_group_name_H-M   'P 1'
#
loop_
_entity.id
_entity.type
_entity.pdbx_description
1 polymer ?
#
loop_
_entity_poly.entity_id
_entity_poly.type
_entity_poly.pdbx_seq_one_letter_code
_entity_poly.pdbx_strand_id
1 'polypeptide(L)'
;MSYCKEDDCVEYFVTNKSTHEQISYALIFSLNRHSKEIHVSKFCPRLHKEERSKYLSAACFYLLIHHFGNIFHLSKGHSIGLETRRATYDAFFGQLKDFDLKNKGLRWEKNVSVLGEYPPIDVDTSMIQKETMGNEEVPFQV
;
A
#
# COMPACT_ATOMS: atom_id res chain seq x y z
N MET A 1 10.74 -4.07 7.52
CA MET A 1 9.33 -3.71 7.33
C MET A 1 8.53 -4.68 8.14
N SER A 2 7.47 -4.22 8.76
CA SER A 2 6.60 -5.05 9.57
C SER A 2 5.13 -4.79 9.24
N TYR A 3 4.24 -5.65 9.73
CA TYR A 3 2.80 -5.49 9.51
C TYR A 3 1.95 -6.01 10.67
N CYS A 4 0.79 -5.38 10.82
CA CYS A 4 -0.32 -5.82 11.66
C CYS A 4 -1.50 -6.21 10.76
N LYS A 5 -2.20 -7.30 11.09
CA LYS A 5 -3.39 -7.76 10.36
C LYS A 5 -4.56 -7.88 11.33
N GLU A 6 -5.67 -7.26 10.97
CA GLU A 6 -6.96 -7.40 11.64
C GLU A 6 -8.01 -7.70 10.56
N ASP A 7 -8.63 -8.88 10.64
CA ASP A 7 -9.58 -9.39 9.63
C ASP A 7 -9.06 -9.26 8.18
N ASP A 8 -9.74 -8.43 7.38
CA ASP A 8 -9.45 -8.15 5.98
C ASP A 8 -8.61 -6.88 5.78
N CYS A 9 -8.08 -6.31 6.86
CA CYS A 9 -7.25 -5.12 6.88
C CYS A 9 -5.81 -5.45 7.27
N VAL A 10 -4.84 -4.79 6.63
CA VAL A 10 -3.43 -4.89 6.95
C VAL A 10 -2.82 -3.50 7.01
N GLU A 11 -2.17 -3.19 8.11
CA GLU A 11 -1.35 -2.01 8.27
C GLU A 11 0.13 -2.37 8.22
N TYR A 12 0.91 -1.56 7.50
CA TYR A 12 2.34 -1.76 7.30
C TYR A 12 3.18 -0.65 7.92
N PHE A 13 4.34 -1.04 8.42
CA PHE A 13 5.30 -0.15 9.06
C PHE A 13 6.69 -0.31 8.42
N VAL A 14 7.31 0.83 8.11
CA VAL A 14 8.68 0.92 7.59
C VAL A 14 9.52 1.61 8.64
N THR A 15 10.55 0.91 9.11
CA THR A 15 11.50 1.40 10.11
C THR A 15 12.87 1.58 9.48
N ASN A 16 13.57 2.66 9.84
CA ASN A 16 14.98 2.84 9.51
C ASN A 16 15.79 1.78 10.26
N LYS A 17 16.61 1.00 9.54
CA LYS A 17 17.42 -0.06 10.19
C LYS A 17 18.53 0.49 11.08
N SER A 18 19.06 1.67 10.77
CA SER A 18 20.19 2.26 11.49
C SER A 18 19.73 3.00 12.75
N THR A 19 18.63 3.74 12.67
CA THR A 19 18.11 4.55 13.77
C THR A 19 17.00 3.88 14.57
N HIS A 20 16.43 2.78 14.06
CA HIS A 20 15.22 2.14 14.59
C HIS A 20 13.98 3.04 14.62
N GLU A 21 14.02 4.21 13.98
CA GLU A 21 12.87 5.11 13.89
C GLU A 21 11.88 4.67 12.82
N GLN A 22 10.59 4.78 13.12
CA GLN A 22 9.53 4.54 12.14
C GLN A 22 9.48 5.69 11.14
N ILE A 23 9.71 5.37 9.86
CA ILE A 23 9.73 6.34 8.76
C ILE A 23 8.33 6.52 8.18
N SER A 24 7.57 5.43 8.00
CA SER A 24 6.25 5.47 7.39
C SER A 24 5.14 5.44 8.43
N TYR A 25 4.08 6.20 8.18
CA TYR A 25 2.86 6.17 8.98
C TYR A 25 1.69 5.87 8.06
N ALA A 26 0.76 5.03 8.51
CA ALA A 26 -0.49 4.73 7.83
C ALA A 26 -0.31 4.22 6.39
N LEU A 27 0.27 3.02 6.26
CA LEU A 27 0.26 2.23 5.03
C LEU A 27 -0.81 1.15 5.19
N ILE A 28 -2.06 1.46 4.85
CA ILE A 28 -3.22 0.64 5.23
C ILE A 28 -3.94 0.15 3.99
N PHE A 29 -3.99 -1.17 3.82
CA PHE A 29 -4.67 -1.86 2.73
C PHE A 29 -5.81 -2.69 3.31
N SER A 30 -6.94 -2.79 2.62
CA SER A 30 -8.05 -3.66 3.01
C SER A 30 -8.60 -4.43 1.81
N LEU A 31 -9.20 -5.58 2.08
CA LEU A 31 -9.80 -6.44 1.07
C LEU A 31 -11.31 -6.34 1.11
N ASN A 32 -11.91 -5.84 0.04
CA ASN A 32 -13.33 -6.00 -0.19
C ASN A 32 -13.58 -7.34 -0.91
N ARG A 33 -13.96 -8.36 -0.14
CA ARG A 33 -14.22 -9.71 -0.66
C ARG A 33 -15.40 -9.76 -1.64
N HIS A 34 -16.37 -8.86 -1.50
CA HIS A 34 -17.56 -8.85 -2.35
C HIS A 34 -17.23 -8.32 -3.76
N SER A 35 -16.50 -7.20 -3.85
CA SER A 35 -16.10 -6.62 -5.13
C SER A 35 -14.77 -7.16 -5.68
N LYS A 36 -14.08 -8.04 -4.93
CA LYS A 36 -12.72 -8.52 -5.23
C LYS A 36 -11.72 -7.37 -5.41
N GLU A 37 -11.83 -6.34 -4.56
CA GLU A 37 -10.98 -5.16 -4.63
C GLU A 37 -10.02 -5.09 -3.44
N ILE A 38 -8.75 -4.83 -3.72
CA ILE A 38 -7.77 -4.37 -2.74
C ILE A 38 -7.90 -2.85 -2.66
N HIS A 39 -8.41 -2.35 -1.54
CA HIS A 39 -8.54 -0.92 -1.30
C HIS A 39 -7.29 -0.39 -0.59
N VAL A 40 -6.64 0.62 -1.17
CA VAL A 40 -5.50 1.32 -0.55
C VAL A 40 -6.02 2.54 0.19
N SER A 41 -6.36 2.35 1.46
CA SER A 41 -6.95 3.40 2.32
C SER A 41 -5.99 4.56 2.57
N LYS A 42 -4.73 4.25 2.89
CA LYS A 42 -3.67 5.23 3.14
C LYS A 42 -2.34 4.71 2.62
N PHE A 43 -1.61 5.55 1.90
CA PHE A 43 -0.25 5.24 1.42
C PHE A 43 0.66 6.46 1.55
N CYS A 44 1.17 6.66 2.77
CA CYS A 44 2.07 7.76 3.12
C CYS A 44 3.44 7.23 3.56
N PRO A 45 4.27 6.70 2.64
CA PRO A 45 5.51 6.03 3.01
C PRO A 45 6.58 6.98 3.58
N ARG A 46 6.47 8.30 3.33
CA ARG A 46 7.43 9.36 3.72
C ARG A 46 8.89 9.09 3.37
N LEU A 47 9.15 8.17 2.44
CA LEU A 47 10.49 7.75 2.03
C LEU A 47 11.28 8.85 1.32
N HIS A 48 10.62 9.92 0.85
CA HIS A 48 11.30 11.08 0.23
C HIS A 48 12.32 11.77 1.15
N LYS A 49 12.26 11.52 2.46
CA LYS A 49 13.23 12.04 3.44
C LYS A 49 14.56 11.29 3.44
N GLU A 50 14.59 10.08 2.89
CA GLU A 50 15.79 9.25 2.81
C GLU A 50 16.65 9.65 1.59
N GLU A 51 17.96 9.45 1.68
CA GLU A 51 18.87 9.65 0.55
C GLU A 51 18.53 8.69 -0.60
N ARG A 52 18.64 9.16 -1.86
CA ARG A 52 18.36 8.37 -3.08
C ARG A 52 16.95 7.76 -3.12
N SER A 53 15.98 8.44 -2.54
CA SER A 53 14.61 7.96 -2.36
C SER A 53 13.68 7.98 -3.59
N LYS A 54 14.17 8.43 -4.75
CA LYS A 54 13.35 8.70 -5.95
C LYS A 54 12.40 7.55 -6.32
N TYR A 55 12.84 6.30 -6.16
CA TYR A 55 12.08 5.11 -6.53
C TYR A 55 11.58 4.30 -5.33
N LEU A 56 11.94 4.67 -4.10
CA LEU A 56 11.64 3.86 -2.91
C LEU A 56 10.14 3.77 -2.63
N SER A 57 9.38 4.84 -2.85
CA SER A 57 7.91 4.79 -2.69
C SER A 57 7.25 3.82 -3.68
N ALA A 58 7.75 3.73 -4.91
CA ALA A 58 7.22 2.82 -5.91
C ALA A 58 7.57 1.36 -5.57
N ALA A 59 8.83 1.10 -5.21
CA ALA A 59 9.26 -0.22 -4.75
C ALA A 59 8.51 -0.66 -3.47
N CYS A 60 8.28 0.27 -2.54
CA CYS A 60 7.48 0.02 -1.34
C CYS A 60 6.03 -0.35 -1.70
N PHE A 61 5.37 0.42 -2.57
CA PHE A 61 4.01 0.10 -3.01
C PHE A 61 3.94 -1.30 -3.64
N TYR A 62 4.90 -1.61 -4.53
CA TYR A 62 5.02 -2.90 -5.19
C TYR A 62 5.16 -4.03 -4.16
N LEU A 63 6.11 -3.94 -3.23
CA LEU A 63 6.30 -4.97 -2.20
C LEU A 63 5.05 -5.16 -1.33
N LEU A 64 4.39 -4.08 -0.91
CA LEU A 64 3.23 -4.14 -0.03
C LEU A 64 2.01 -4.76 -0.72
N ILE A 65 1.75 -4.43 -1.98
CA ILE A 65 0.57 -4.96 -2.68
C ILE A 65 0.72 -6.45 -2.97
N HIS A 66 1.92 -6.91 -3.30
CA HIS A 66 2.20 -8.33 -3.46
C HIS A 66 2.16 -9.08 -2.13
N HIS A 67 2.71 -8.51 -1.06
CA HIS A 67 2.61 -9.11 0.27
C HIS A 67 1.15 -9.23 0.74
N PHE A 68 0.35 -8.19 0.51
CA PHE A 68 -1.09 -8.23 0.79
C PHE A 68 -1.78 -9.36 0.02
N GLY A 69 -1.49 -9.47 -1.27
CA GLY A 69 -1.99 -10.58 -2.10
C GLY A 69 -1.59 -11.96 -1.58
N ASN A 70 -0.36 -12.11 -1.12
CA ASN A 70 0.15 -13.36 -0.55
C ASN A 70 -0.58 -13.74 0.76
N ILE A 71 -0.81 -12.77 1.66
CA ILE A 71 -1.52 -13.01 2.93
C ILE A 71 -2.95 -13.56 2.69
N PHE A 72 -3.65 -13.00 1.71
CA PHE A 72 -5.04 -13.36 1.43
C PHE A 72 -5.20 -14.38 0.29
N HIS A 73 -4.09 -14.94 -0.21
CA HIS A 73 -4.06 -15.87 -1.34
C HIS A 73 -4.83 -15.36 -2.56
N LEU A 74 -4.64 -14.08 -2.90
CA LEU A 74 -5.33 -13.43 -4.00
C LEU A 74 -4.84 -13.98 -5.34
N SER A 75 -5.78 -14.13 -6.28
CA SER A 75 -5.52 -14.61 -7.63
C SER A 75 -5.95 -13.59 -8.67
N LYS A 76 -5.78 -13.93 -9.96
CA LYS A 76 -6.16 -13.06 -11.07
C LYS A 76 -7.63 -12.62 -10.96
N GLY A 77 -7.90 -11.37 -11.34
CA GLY A 77 -9.24 -10.79 -11.34
C GLY A 77 -9.58 -9.98 -10.09
N HIS A 78 -8.62 -9.77 -9.19
CA HIS A 78 -8.72 -8.73 -8.16
C HIS A 78 -8.33 -7.38 -8.75
N SER A 79 -9.01 -6.31 -8.33
CA SER A 79 -8.66 -4.93 -8.67
C SER A 79 -7.91 -4.25 -7.53
N ILE A 80 -7.21 -3.17 -7.85
CA ILE A 80 -6.64 -2.24 -6.87
C ILE A 80 -7.42 -0.94 -6.97
N GLY A 81 -8.00 -0.48 -5.86
CA GLY A 81 -8.79 0.75 -5.80
C GLY A 81 -8.22 1.73 -4.77
N LEU A 82 -8.23 3.03 -5.07
CA LEU A 82 -7.93 4.07 -4.09
C LEU A 82 -8.53 5.43 -4.44
N GLU A 83 -8.62 6.29 -3.44
CA GLU A 83 -8.90 7.72 -3.62
C GLU A 83 -7.65 8.54 -3.32
N THR A 84 -7.33 9.50 -4.18
CA THR A 84 -6.17 10.36 -3.98
C THR A 84 -6.34 11.73 -4.62
N ARG A 85 -5.45 12.67 -4.31
CA ARG A 85 -5.42 13.98 -4.99
C ARG A 85 -4.96 13.79 -6.43
N ARG A 86 -5.55 14.53 -7.37
CA ARG A 86 -5.15 14.49 -8.80
C ARG A 86 -3.64 14.66 -8.99
N ALA A 87 -3.04 15.64 -8.32
CA ALA A 87 -1.59 15.87 -8.38
C ALA A 87 -0.76 14.66 -7.89
N THR A 88 -1.24 13.95 -6.85
CA THR A 88 -0.59 12.73 -6.37
C THR A 88 -0.72 11.58 -7.37
N TYR A 89 -1.88 11.46 -8.03
CA TYR A 89 -2.04 10.49 -9.11
C TYR A 89 -1.08 10.79 -10.25
N ASP A 90 -1.05 12.01 -10.78
CA ASP A 90 -0.22 12.39 -11.92
C ASP A 90 1.29 12.21 -11.63
N ALA A 91 1.71 12.53 -10.41
CA ALA A 91 3.12 12.44 -9.98
C ALA A 91 3.58 11.04 -9.59
N PHE A 92 2.68 10.17 -9.11
CA PHE A 92 3.03 8.87 -8.54
C PHE A 92 2.21 7.72 -9.12
N PHE A 93 0.92 7.60 -8.78
CA PHE A 93 0.13 6.41 -9.13
C PHE A 93 -0.01 6.19 -10.65
N GLY A 94 -0.16 7.25 -11.44
CA GLY A 94 -0.23 7.17 -12.90
C GLY A 94 1.09 6.75 -13.57
N GLN A 95 2.20 6.77 -12.83
CA GLN A 95 3.52 6.32 -13.28
C GLN A 95 3.77 4.84 -12.99
N LEU A 96 2.96 4.19 -12.14
CA LEU A 96 3.11 2.77 -11.79
C LEU A 96 2.50 1.87 -12.87
N LYS A 97 3.23 1.67 -13.96
CA LYS A 97 2.74 0.99 -15.17
C LYS A 97 2.39 -0.49 -14.96
N ASP A 98 3.02 -1.15 -13.99
CA ASP A 98 2.78 -2.57 -13.70
C ASP A 98 1.34 -2.86 -13.21
N PHE A 99 0.62 -1.85 -12.75
CA PHE A 99 -0.73 -1.98 -12.17
C PHE A 99 -1.84 -1.39 -13.07
N ASP A 100 -1.49 -0.77 -14.21
CA ASP A 100 -2.40 -0.07 -15.13
C ASP A 100 -3.46 0.81 -14.41
N LEU A 101 -3.01 1.56 -13.40
CA LEU A 101 -3.88 2.40 -12.57
C LEU A 101 -4.47 3.55 -13.40
N LYS A 102 -5.79 3.53 -13.58
CA LYS A 102 -6.56 4.51 -14.35
C LYS A 102 -7.38 5.40 -13.42
N ASN A 103 -7.29 6.70 -13.69
CA ASN A 103 -8.14 7.70 -13.07
C ASN A 103 -9.56 7.66 -13.66
N LYS A 104 -10.58 7.50 -12.80
CA LYS A 104 -12.01 7.51 -13.16
C LYS A 104 -12.73 8.84 -12.84
N GLY A 105 -12.04 9.78 -12.19
CA GLY A 105 -12.60 11.06 -11.77
C GLY A 105 -12.69 12.10 -12.89
N LEU A 106 -13.65 13.02 -12.76
CA LEU A 106 -13.82 14.14 -13.68
C LEU A 106 -12.64 15.11 -13.59
N ARG A 107 -12.28 15.74 -14.72
CA ARG A 107 -11.09 16.61 -14.83
C ARG A 107 -11.01 17.72 -13.77
N TRP A 108 -12.15 18.20 -13.28
CA TRP A 108 -12.28 19.32 -12.35
C TRP A 108 -12.23 18.91 -10.87
N GLU A 109 -12.28 17.62 -10.57
CA GLU A 109 -12.24 17.12 -9.20
C GLU A 109 -10.82 17.18 -8.64
N LYS A 110 -10.71 17.66 -7.39
CA LYS A 110 -9.45 17.71 -6.65
C LYS A 110 -8.99 16.32 -6.22
N ASN A 111 -9.95 15.48 -5.84
CA ASN A 111 -9.74 14.07 -5.52
C ASN A 111 -10.23 13.23 -6.68
N VAL A 112 -9.58 12.10 -6.92
CA VAL A 112 -9.87 11.21 -8.02
C VAL A 112 -9.92 9.78 -7.49
N SER A 113 -10.89 9.02 -7.97
CA SER A 113 -10.91 7.56 -7.80
C SER A 113 -9.99 6.93 -8.84
N VAL A 114 -9.13 6.03 -8.38
CA VAL A 114 -8.15 5.33 -9.20
C VAL A 114 -8.43 3.83 -9.10
N LEU A 115 -8.45 3.15 -10.25
CA LEU A 115 -8.64 1.71 -10.33
C LEU A 115 -7.61 1.08 -11.26
N GLY A 116 -7.04 -0.05 -10.88
CA GLY A 116 -6.20 -0.89 -11.73
C GLY A 116 -6.43 -2.37 -11.48
N GLU A 117 -5.63 -3.19 -12.15
CA GLU A 117 -5.64 -4.65 -11.97
C GLU A 117 -4.52 -5.06 -11.01
N TYR A 118 -4.80 -6.00 -10.11
CA TYR A 118 -3.76 -6.64 -9.31
C TYR A 118 -3.06 -7.71 -10.14
N PRO A 119 -1.75 -7.58 -10.43
CA PRO A 119 -1.00 -8.63 -11.10
C PRO A 119 -0.58 -9.71 -10.07
N PRO A 120 -1.10 -10.95 -10.13
CA PRO A 120 -0.66 -12.01 -9.24
C PRO A 120 0.70 -12.54 -9.69
N ILE A 121 1.76 -11.87 -9.28
CA ILE A 121 3.16 -12.24 -9.53
C ILE A 121 3.75 -12.75 -8.22
N ASP A 122 4.52 -13.84 -8.30
CA ASP A 122 5.29 -14.35 -7.18
C ASP A 122 6.48 -13.41 -6.89
N VAL A 123 6.38 -12.70 -5.78
CA VAL A 123 7.37 -11.74 -5.31
C VAL A 123 7.80 -12.20 -3.92
N ASP A 124 9.11 -12.30 -3.70
CA ASP A 124 9.64 -12.60 -2.37
C ASP A 124 9.35 -11.44 -1.41
N THR A 125 8.40 -11.68 -0.52
CA THR A 125 7.99 -10.74 0.52
C THR A 125 8.42 -11.18 1.92
N SER A 126 9.34 -12.16 2.03
CA SER A 126 9.80 -12.72 3.31
C SER A 126 10.47 -11.71 4.25
N MET A 127 10.95 -10.59 3.69
CA MET A 127 11.50 -9.47 4.46
C MET A 127 10.47 -8.68 5.29
N ILE A 128 9.17 -8.89 5.06
CA ILE A 128 8.09 -8.22 5.78
C ILE A 128 7.63 -9.15 6.91
N GLN A 129 7.84 -8.72 8.15
CA GLN A 129 7.61 -9.55 9.33
C GLN A 129 6.31 -9.17 10.03
N LYS A 130 5.56 -10.15 10.52
CA LYS A 130 4.38 -9.86 11.34
C LYS A 130 4.83 -9.28 12.68
N GLU A 131 4.23 -8.17 13.10
CA GLU A 131 4.45 -7.67 14.47
C GLU A 131 3.78 -8.63 15.45
N THR A 132 4.59 -9.19 16.34
CA THR A 132 4.10 -9.84 17.56
C THR A 132 3.83 -8.74 18.57
N MET A 133 2.57 -8.34 18.73
CA MET A 133 2.17 -7.38 19.77
C MET A 133 2.65 -7.87 21.14
N GLY A 134 3.65 -7.20 21.70
CA GLY A 134 4.03 -7.33 23.10
C GLY A 134 3.16 -6.40 23.93
N ASN A 135 2.02 -6.89 24.40
CA ASN A 135 1.10 -6.38 25.44
C ASN A 135 0.77 -4.89 25.64
N GLU A 136 1.42 -3.90 25.03
CA GLU A 136 1.13 -2.49 25.28
C GLU A 136 1.24 -1.69 23.99
N GLU A 137 0.08 -1.36 23.43
CA GLU A 137 -0.27 -0.34 22.41
C GLU A 137 -1.11 -0.92 21.28
N VAL A 138 -2.39 -0.50 21.26
CA VAL A 138 -3.40 -0.93 20.28
C VAL A 138 -3.18 -0.13 18.99
N PRO A 139 -2.90 -0.76 17.84
CA PRO A 139 -2.54 -0.05 16.60
C PRO A 139 -3.69 0.73 15.95
N PHE A 140 -4.92 0.59 16.42
CA PHE A 140 -6.11 1.15 15.78
C PHE A 140 -6.73 2.26 16.64
N GLN A 141 -6.16 3.46 16.59
CA GLN A 141 -6.88 4.68 17.03
C GLN A 141 -7.35 5.46 15.80
N VAL A 142 -8.66 5.49 15.61
CA VAL A 142 -9.39 6.27 14.60
C VAL A 142 -9.60 7.70 15.10
#